data_AF-A0A2N2SV27-F1
#
_entry.id   AF-A0A2N2SV27-F1
#
_cell.length_a   1.000
_cell.length_b   1.000
_cell.length_c   1.000
_cell.angle_alpha   90.00
_cell.angle_beta   90.00
_cell.angle_gamma   90.00
#
_symmetry.space_group_name_H-M   'P 1'
#
loop_
_entity.id
_entity.type
_entity.pdbx_description
1 polymer ?
#
loop_
_entity_poly.entity_id
_entity_poly.type
_entity_poly.pdbx_seq_one_letter_code
_entity_poly.pdbx_strand_id
1 'polypeptide(L)'
;MNDLALVLFHKQSTSARLRFARFGDSMLAARLEAPADEGVLPHPGALTARATDLLGLPAGALQLDTEFEAEMLAPGGTVSVRLAHFTDIDPPFDALDSAQGRFVSITETRGIPDPERDVLRLVYEHVIG
;
A
#
# COMPACT_ATOMS: atom_id res chain seq x y z
N MET A 1 1.92 19.33 3.56
CA MET A 1 3.07 18.42 3.59
C MET A 1 2.69 17.28 2.67
N ASN A 2 3.35 17.12 1.54
CA ASN A 2 2.92 16.19 0.47
C ASN A 2 3.57 14.82 0.66
N ASP A 3 3.38 14.25 1.84
CA ASP A 3 3.90 12.91 2.14
C ASP A 3 3.27 11.90 1.20
N LEU A 4 4.03 10.85 0.90
CA LEU A 4 3.53 9.71 0.16
C LEU A 4 3.41 8.49 1.06
N ALA A 5 2.35 7.71 0.89
CA ALA A 5 2.24 6.40 1.48
C ALA A 5 1.84 5.35 0.44
N LEU A 6 2.08 4.08 0.77
CA LEU A 6 1.80 2.96 -0.14
C LEU A 6 0.91 1.92 0.52
N VAL A 7 -0.17 1.57 -0.16
CA VAL A 7 -0.96 0.36 0.13
C VAL A 7 -0.56 -0.73 -0.86
N LEU A 8 -0.44 -1.96 -0.37
CA LEU A 8 -0.14 -3.13 -1.21
C LEU A 8 -1.35 -4.05 -1.31
N PHE A 9 -1.56 -4.58 -2.50
CA PHE A 9 -2.57 -5.61 -2.74
C PHE A 9 -2.05 -6.75 -3.61
N HIS A 10 -2.68 -7.91 -3.47
CA HIS A 10 -2.55 -9.03 -4.39
C HIS A 10 -3.94 -9.34 -4.96
N LYS A 11 -4.02 -9.43 -6.30
CA LYS A 11 -5.24 -9.83 -7.01
C LYS A 11 -5.01 -11.18 -7.63
N GLN A 12 -5.78 -12.17 -7.19
CA GLN A 12 -5.64 -13.54 -7.68
C GLN A 12 -6.36 -13.68 -9.04
N SER A 13 -5.59 -13.98 -10.09
CA SER A 13 -6.05 -13.94 -11.49
C SER A 13 -7.23 -14.87 -11.81
N THR A 14 -7.41 -15.97 -11.07
CA THR A 14 -8.46 -16.96 -11.38
C THR A 14 -9.76 -16.78 -10.60
N SER A 15 -9.72 -16.15 -9.41
CA SER A 15 -10.88 -16.03 -8.50
C SER A 15 -11.31 -14.58 -8.27
N ALA A 16 -10.60 -13.62 -8.87
CA ALA A 16 -10.74 -12.19 -8.60
C ALA A 16 -10.59 -11.83 -7.10
N ARG A 17 -10.03 -12.73 -6.28
CA ARG A 17 -9.88 -12.51 -4.85
C ARG A 17 -8.84 -11.43 -4.62
N LEU A 18 -9.27 -10.35 -3.97
CA LEU A 18 -8.43 -9.24 -3.56
C LEU A 18 -7.96 -9.44 -2.12
N ARG A 19 -6.65 -9.34 -1.91
CA ARG A 19 -6.01 -9.37 -0.59
C ARG A 19 -5.17 -8.12 -0.41
N PHE A 20 -5.16 -7.57 0.78
CA PHE A 20 -4.37 -6.41 1.16
C PHE A 20 -3.28 -6.81 2.14
N ALA A 21 -2.11 -6.19 2.03
CA ALA A 21 -1.07 -6.33 3.05
C ALA A 21 -1.43 -5.47 4.26
N ARG A 22 -1.43 -6.06 5.45
CA ARG A 22 -1.68 -5.38 6.73
C ARG A 22 -0.50 -5.59 7.66
N PHE A 23 -0.03 -4.52 8.30
CA PHE A 23 1.07 -4.49 9.27
C PHE A 23 0.53 -3.99 10.61
N GLY A 24 0.32 -4.90 11.56
CA GLY A 24 -0.31 -4.56 12.85
C GLY A 24 -1.73 -3.99 12.68
N ASP A 25 -1.92 -2.73 13.07
CA ASP A 25 -3.15 -1.96 12.89
C ASP A 25 -3.12 -1.03 11.67
N SER A 26 -2.06 -1.03 10.86
CA SER A 26 -1.97 -0.22 9.65
C SER A 26 -1.99 -1.06 8.35
N MET A 27 -2.43 -0.44 7.27
CA MET A 27 -2.43 -0.94 5.90
C MET A 27 -1.32 -0.31 5.05
N LEU A 28 -0.54 0.61 5.63
CA LEU A 28 0.53 1.32 4.94
C LEU A 28 1.81 0.47 4.99
N ALA A 29 2.30 0.06 3.83
CA ALA A 29 3.52 -0.72 3.68
C ALA A 29 4.78 0.15 3.66
N ALA A 30 4.66 1.41 3.22
CA ALA A 30 5.74 2.35 3.15
C ALA A 30 5.21 3.78 3.28
N ARG A 31 6.05 4.67 3.80
CA ARG A 31 5.81 6.12 3.85
C ARG A 31 7.08 6.87 3.48
N LEU A 32 6.93 7.96 2.74
CA LEU A 32 7.98 8.91 2.41
C LEU A 32 7.53 10.29 2.86
N GLU A 33 8.33 10.91 3.72
CA GLU A 33 8.09 12.26 4.17
C GLU A 33 8.57 13.24 3.10
N ALA A 34 7.75 14.24 2.78
CA ALA A 34 8.19 15.31 1.91
C ALA A 34 9.28 16.13 2.62
N PRO A 35 10.41 16.44 1.95
CA PRO A 35 11.40 17.36 2.52
C PRO A 35 10.73 18.71 2.83
N ALA A 36 11.20 19.37 3.89
CA ALA A 36 10.66 20.66 4.32
C ALA A 36 10.96 21.81 3.32
N ASP A 37 11.77 21.56 2.30
CA ASP A 37 12.18 22.54 1.30
C ASP A 37 11.18 22.56 0.12
N GLU A 38 10.70 23.76 -0.22
CA GLU A 38 9.55 23.96 -1.10
C GLU A 38 9.87 23.58 -2.55
N GLY A 39 9.41 22.40 -2.99
CA GLY A 39 9.28 22.05 -4.41
C GLY A 39 9.73 20.64 -4.80
N VAL A 40 10.40 19.89 -3.92
CA VAL A 40 10.83 18.52 -4.22
C VAL A 40 9.84 17.52 -3.65
N LEU A 41 9.03 16.93 -4.51
CA LEU A 41 8.16 15.82 -4.13
C LEU A 41 8.93 14.49 -4.20
N PRO A 42 8.79 13.60 -3.20
CA PRO A 42 9.38 12.27 -3.28
C PRO A 42 8.84 11.52 -4.51
N HIS A 43 9.73 10.84 -5.23
CA HIS A 43 9.33 10.07 -6.41
C HIS A 43 8.51 8.84 -5.99
N PRO A 44 7.32 8.57 -6.57
CA PRO A 44 6.48 7.43 -6.17
C PRO A 44 7.19 6.08 -6.24
N GLY A 45 8.10 5.89 -7.20
CA GLY A 45 8.93 4.68 -7.30
C GLY A 45 9.83 4.41 -6.08
N ALA A 46 10.12 5.41 -5.25
CA ALA A 46 10.83 5.17 -3.99
C ALA A 46 9.96 4.44 -2.96
N LEU A 47 8.62 4.47 -3.09
CA LEU A 47 7.71 3.72 -2.24
C LEU A 47 7.84 2.21 -2.48
N THR A 48 7.88 1.78 -3.75
CA THR A 48 8.01 0.36 -4.07
C THR A 48 9.37 -0.18 -3.68
N ALA A 49 10.44 0.61 -3.84
CA ALA A 49 11.76 0.25 -3.33
C ALA A 49 11.76 0.04 -1.80
N ARG A 50 11.20 1.00 -1.05
CA ARG A 50 11.04 0.88 0.42
C ARG A 50 10.24 -0.36 0.81
N ALA A 51 9.16 -0.64 0.10
CA ALA A 51 8.30 -1.78 0.38
C ALA A 51 8.96 -3.13 0.00
N THR A 52 9.70 -3.21 -1.12
CA THR A 52 10.47 -4.41 -1.45
C THR A 52 11.57 -4.67 -0.44
N ASP A 53 12.25 -3.62 0.04
CA ASP A 53 13.28 -3.73 1.08
C ASP A 53 12.69 -4.23 2.40
N LEU A 54 11.54 -3.67 2.81
CA LEU A 54 10.80 -4.11 4.01
C LEU A 54 10.45 -5.61 3.94
N LEU A 55 10.01 -6.07 2.75
CA LEU A 55 9.54 -7.44 2.54
C LEU A 55 10.66 -8.42 2.16
N GLY A 56 11.90 -7.95 1.98
CA GLY A 56 13.00 -8.78 1.47
C GLY A 56 12.75 -9.33 0.05
N LEU A 57 11.98 -8.61 -0.76
CA LEU A 57 11.61 -9.01 -2.11
C LEU A 57 12.57 -8.43 -3.16
N PRO A 58 12.73 -9.09 -4.32
CA PRO A 58 13.56 -8.54 -5.40
C PRO A 58 12.94 -7.27 -5.98
N ALA A 59 13.79 -6.41 -6.56
CA ALA A 59 13.33 -5.25 -7.32
C ALA A 59 12.38 -5.70 -8.45
N GLY A 60 11.26 -5.01 -8.60
CA GLY A 60 10.22 -5.37 -9.59
C GLY A 60 9.17 -6.38 -9.10
N ALA A 61 9.29 -6.90 -7.87
CA ALA A 61 8.23 -7.72 -7.26
C ALA A 61 6.94 -6.94 -6.98
N LEU A 62 7.03 -5.61 -6.94
CA LEU A 62 5.91 -4.68 -6.77
C LEU A 62 5.82 -3.74 -7.97
N GLN A 63 4.61 -3.57 -8.48
CA GLN A 63 4.31 -2.63 -9.56
C GLN A 63 3.30 -1.58 -9.08
N LEU A 64 3.65 -0.30 -9.23
CA LEU A 64 2.74 0.81 -8.95
C LEU A 64 1.56 0.80 -9.92
N ASP A 65 0.39 1.02 -9.37
CA ASP A 65 -0.79 1.43 -10.12
C ASP A 65 -0.71 2.94 -10.34
N THR A 66 -0.51 3.36 -11.59
CA THR A 66 -0.37 4.78 -11.95
C THR A 66 -1.71 5.49 -12.08
N GLU A 67 -2.82 4.77 -12.08
CA GLU A 67 -4.17 5.30 -12.23
C GLU A 67 -4.82 5.56 -10.85
N PHE A 68 -4.22 5.05 -9.78
CA PHE A 68 -4.71 5.26 -8.41
C PHE A 68 -3.92 6.33 -7.65
N GLU A 69 -4.65 7.29 -7.10
CA GLU A 69 -4.20 8.22 -6.07
C GLU A 69 -5.36 8.56 -5.14
N ALA A 70 -5.12 8.54 -3.83
CA ALA A 70 -6.11 8.95 -2.84
C ALA A 70 -5.49 9.86 -1.79
N GLU A 71 -6.24 10.85 -1.33
CA GLU A 71 -5.85 11.68 -0.20
C GLU A 71 -6.31 11.05 1.11
N MET A 72 -5.39 10.92 2.07
CA MET A 72 -5.66 10.39 3.40
C MET A 72 -5.32 11.43 4.46
N LEU A 73 -6.24 11.65 5.40
CA LEU A 73 -5.97 12.50 6.57
C LEU A 73 -4.98 11.82 7.51
N ALA A 74 -3.96 12.57 7.94
CA ALA A 74 -2.99 12.14 8.93
C ALA A 74 -2.72 13.27 9.95
N PRO A 75 -2.14 12.94 11.12
CA PRO A 75 -1.62 13.97 12.01
C PRO A 75 -0.62 14.86 11.27
N GLY A 76 -0.86 16.18 11.24
CA GLY A 76 0.03 17.13 10.57
C GLY A 76 -0.30 17.43 9.10
N GLY A 77 -1.32 16.80 8.51
CA GLY A 77 -1.81 17.16 7.17
C GLY A 77 -2.36 15.99 6.37
N THR A 78 -2.41 16.18 5.05
CA THR A 78 -2.86 15.16 4.10
C THR A 78 -1.66 14.37 3.57
N VAL A 79 -1.85 13.07 3.37
CA VAL A 79 -0.89 12.15 2.75
C VAL A 79 -1.48 11.67 1.43
N SER A 80 -0.70 11.70 0.35
CA SER A 80 -1.10 11.09 -0.92
C SER A 80 -0.76 9.60 -0.89
N VAL A 81 -1.79 8.77 -0.95
CA VAL A 81 -1.69 7.31 -0.92
C VAL A 81 -1.66 6.77 -2.33
N ARG A 82 -0.59 6.03 -2.63
CA ARG A 82 -0.40 5.25 -3.85
C ARG A 82 -0.77 3.80 -3.60
N LEU A 83 -1.00 3.09 -4.70
CA LEU A 83 -1.32 1.67 -4.70
C LEU A 83 -0.26 0.91 -5.50
N ALA A 84 0.15 -0.25 -5.00
CA ALA A 84 0.96 -1.19 -5.77
C ALA A 84 0.45 -2.61 -5.62
N HIS A 85 0.68 -3.42 -6.65
CA HIS A 85 0.37 -4.85 -6.63
C HIS A 85 1.62 -5.71 -6.67
N PHE A 86 1.52 -6.86 -6.02
CA PHE A 86 2.48 -7.96 -6.20
C PHE A 86 2.35 -8.52 -7.61
N THR A 87 3.48 -8.69 -8.31
CA THR A 87 3.51 -9.17 -9.70
C THR A 87 3.46 -10.69 -9.82
N ASP A 88 3.76 -11.40 -8.73
CA ASP A 88 3.72 -12.86 -8.69
C ASP A 88 2.28 -13.40 -8.64
N ILE A 89 2.07 -14.57 -9.25
CA ILE A 89 0.78 -15.27 -9.29
C ILE A 89 0.37 -15.66 -7.86
N ASP A 90 1.31 -16.20 -7.10
CA ASP A 90 1.10 -16.58 -5.72
C ASP A 90 1.41 -15.41 -4.78
N PRO A 91 0.57 -15.12 -3.77
CA PRO A 91 0.89 -14.09 -2.80
C PRO A 91 2.12 -14.50 -1.99
N PRO A 92 3.09 -13.60 -1.77
CA PRO A 92 4.30 -13.90 -1.02
C PRO A 92 4.01 -13.89 0.50
N PHE A 93 3.30 -14.91 0.99
CA PHE A 93 2.88 -15.03 2.39
C PHE A 93 4.08 -14.99 3.35
N ASP A 94 5.13 -15.73 3.06
CA ASP A 94 6.31 -15.86 3.94
C ASP A 94 7.09 -14.54 4.06
N ALA A 95 7.20 -13.79 2.95
CA ALA A 95 7.84 -12.48 2.94
C ALA A 95 7.07 -11.48 3.80
N LEU A 96 5.74 -11.50 3.68
CA LEU A 96 4.88 -10.61 4.45
C LEU A 96 4.88 -10.97 5.94
N ASP A 97 4.82 -12.27 6.28
CA ASP A 97 4.91 -12.75 7.66
C ASP A 97 6.25 -12.40 8.32
N SER A 98 7.35 -12.54 7.58
CA SER A 98 8.70 -12.14 8.03
C SER A 98 8.79 -10.65 8.35
N ALA A 99 8.01 -9.82 7.65
CA ALA A 99 7.87 -8.38 7.90
C ALA A 99 6.78 -8.05 8.95
N GLN A 100 6.32 -9.05 9.72
CA GLN A 100 5.24 -8.92 10.71
C GLN A 100 3.90 -8.45 10.11
N GLY A 101 3.75 -8.62 8.81
CA GLY A 101 2.54 -8.36 8.07
C GLY A 101 1.73 -9.63 7.84
N ARG A 102 0.51 -9.46 7.33
CA ARG A 102 -0.32 -10.56 6.84
C ARG A 102 -1.25 -10.10 5.74
N PHE A 103 -1.68 -11.04 4.90
CA PHE A 103 -2.73 -10.77 3.94
C PHE A 103 -4.11 -10.83 4.60
N VAL A 104 -4.93 -9.81 4.35
CA VAL A 104 -6.32 -9.73 4.80
C VAL A 104 -7.24 -9.39 3.63
N SER A 105 -8.48 -9.87 3.67
CA SER A 105 -9.55 -9.33 2.81
C SER A 105 -10.10 -8.03 3.39
N ILE A 106 -10.86 -7.27 2.59
CA ILE A 106 -11.47 -6.01 3.05
C ILE A 106 -12.37 -6.21 4.28
N THR A 107 -13.03 -7.36 4.43
CA THR A 107 -13.90 -7.66 5.58
C THR A 107 -13.12 -7.99 6.86
N GLU A 108 -11.83 -8.29 6.74
CA GLU A 108 -10.90 -8.63 7.84
C GLU A 108 -10.07 -7.40 8.31
N THR A 109 -10.42 -6.21 7.83
CA THR A 109 -9.73 -4.94 8.14
C THR A 109 -10.21 -4.29 9.43
N ARG A 110 -10.97 -5.00 10.28
CA ARG A 110 -11.38 -4.44 11.58
C ARG A 110 -10.16 -4.06 12.42
N GLY A 111 -10.28 -2.93 13.11
CA GLY A 111 -9.24 -2.41 14.01
C GLY A 111 -8.10 -1.66 13.33
N ILE A 112 -8.27 -1.21 12.08
CA ILE A 112 -7.40 -0.22 11.44
C ILE A 112 -7.95 1.21 11.63
N PRO A 113 -7.12 2.26 11.51
CA PRO A 113 -7.56 3.65 11.54
C PRO A 113 -8.64 3.96 10.50
N ASP A 114 -9.58 4.83 10.87
CA ASP A 114 -10.68 5.23 9.98
C ASP A 114 -10.20 5.82 8.64
N PRO A 115 -9.18 6.71 8.58
CA PRO A 115 -8.69 7.24 7.30
C PRO A 115 -8.12 6.17 6.38
N GLU A 116 -7.41 5.18 6.92
CA GLU A 116 -6.87 4.07 6.13
C GLU A 116 -7.98 3.16 5.61
N ARG A 117 -9.03 2.95 6.42
CA ARG A 117 -10.21 2.18 6.01
C ARG A 117 -10.96 2.86 4.88
N ASP A 118 -11.06 4.19 4.89
CA ASP A 118 -11.68 4.95 3.81
C ASP A 118 -10.87 4.83 2.51
N VAL A 119 -9.54 4.90 2.60
CA VAL A 119 -8.65 4.60 1.47
C VAL A 119 -8.85 3.19 0.94
N LEU A 120 -8.95 2.17 1.80
CA LEU A 120 -9.17 0.79 1.35
C LEU A 120 -10.48 0.62 0.59
N ARG A 121 -11.53 1.37 0.92
CA ARG A 121 -12.78 1.36 0.16
C ARG A 121 -12.56 1.89 -1.25
N LEU A 122 -11.87 3.02 -1.38
CA LEU A 122 -11.51 3.59 -2.69
C LEU A 122 -10.65 2.63 -3.52
N VAL A 123 -9.67 1.96 -2.88
CA VAL A 123 -8.85 0.95 -3.57
C VAL A 123 -9.72 -0.21 -4.05
N TYR A 124 -10.65 -0.69 -3.22
CA TYR A 124 -11.51 -1.80 -3.59
C TYR A 124 -12.41 -1.44 -4.79
N GLU A 125 -13.02 -0.27 -4.77
CA GLU A 125 -13.82 0.26 -5.89
C GLU A 125 -12.95 0.38 -7.16
N HIS A 126 -11.75 0.95 -7.06
CA HIS A 126 -10.83 1.07 -8.19
C HIS A 126 -10.43 -0.29 -8.81
N VAL A 127 -10.09 -1.28 -7.99
CA VAL A 127 -9.55 -2.56 -8.46
C VAL A 127 -10.62 -3.53 -8.99
N ILE A 128 -11.85 -3.41 -8.48
CA ILE A 128 -12.97 -4.30 -8.80
C ILE A 128 -13.95 -3.68 -9.81
N GLY A 129 -14.17 -2.37 -9.77
CA GLY A 129 -15.18 -1.67 -10.56
C GLY A 129 -16.48 -1.47 -9.80
#